data_AF-A0A1T2XAU6-F1
#
_entry.id   AF-A0A1T2XAU6-F1
#
_cell.length_a   1.000
_cell.length_b   1.000
_cell.length_c   1.000
_cell.angle_alpha   90.00
_cell.angle_beta   90.00
_cell.angle_gamma   90.00
#
_symmetry.space_group_name_H-M   'P 1'
#
loop_
_entity.id
_entity.type
_entity.pdbx_description
1 polymer ?
#
loop_
_entity_poly.entity_id
_entity_poly.type
_entity_poly.pdbx_seq_one_letter_code
_entity_poly.pdbx_strand_id
1 'polypeptide(L)'
;MYLILLVILATLAGCSATTGTDSSDANAKVVKVVDGDTLDVEFNGKKERIRLLLVDTPETVHPSKPVEPFGPEASAFAKKTLTDQPVRVELDVSERDKYGRLLAYIWIGDKMFNEMLLEQGLARVAYVYPPNVKYVDQFREIQKKAQQAELGIWSIENYATDKGFNDSAVSTPASKSQNKNPKQPSTSPSKDSSKKPTIKGNINRKGEKIYHVPGGASYESTKAEEMFYTEAEAEKAGYRKAKR
;
A
#
# COMPACT_ATOMS: atom_id res chain seq x y z
N MET A 1 -43.66 -69.81 -38.02
CA MET A 1 -42.54 -69.87 -37.05
C MET A 1 -41.75 -68.57 -37.23
N TYR A 2 -41.98 -67.60 -36.34
CA TYR A 2 -41.45 -66.24 -36.42
C TYR A 2 -39.96 -66.20 -36.08
N LEU A 3 -39.15 -65.48 -36.85
CA LEU A 3 -37.80 -65.09 -36.42
C LEU A 3 -37.69 -63.57 -36.55
N ILE A 4 -37.95 -62.90 -35.42
CA ILE A 4 -37.81 -61.45 -35.24
C ILE A 4 -36.33 -61.17 -34.96
N LEU A 5 -35.64 -60.50 -35.87
CA LEU A 5 -34.27 -60.02 -35.70
C LEU A 5 -34.32 -58.69 -34.95
N LEU A 6 -33.98 -58.71 -33.66
CA LEU A 6 -33.97 -57.56 -32.76
C LEU A 6 -32.58 -56.91 -32.82
N VAL A 7 -32.42 -55.85 -33.61
CA VAL A 7 -31.21 -55.03 -33.64
C VAL A 7 -31.29 -54.06 -32.46
N ILE A 8 -30.57 -54.37 -31.39
CA ILE A 8 -30.41 -53.47 -30.23
C ILE A 8 -29.34 -52.45 -30.58
N LEU A 9 -29.78 -51.26 -30.99
CA LEU A 9 -28.92 -50.09 -31.15
C LEU A 9 -28.64 -49.50 -29.77
N ALA A 10 -27.52 -49.88 -29.17
CA ALA A 10 -27.06 -49.31 -27.91
C ALA A 10 -26.51 -47.89 -28.16
N THR A 11 -27.36 -46.87 -27.97
CA THR A 11 -26.90 -45.48 -27.93
C THR A 11 -26.18 -45.26 -26.61
N LEU A 12 -24.84 -45.27 -26.66
CA LEU A 12 -23.97 -44.73 -25.62
C LEU A 12 -24.25 -43.22 -25.50
N ALA A 13 -25.16 -42.86 -24.60
CA ALA A 13 -25.31 -41.51 -24.12
C ALA A 13 -24.03 -41.17 -23.33
N GLY A 14 -23.05 -40.57 -23.99
CA GLY A 14 -21.91 -39.96 -23.34
C GLY A 14 -22.43 -38.85 -22.43
N CYS A 15 -22.37 -39.08 -21.12
CA CYS A 15 -22.43 -38.00 -20.15
C CYS A 15 -21.20 -37.11 -20.40
N SER A 16 -21.38 -36.05 -21.17
CA SER A 16 -20.47 -34.91 -21.11
C SER A 16 -20.56 -34.35 -19.70
N ALA A 17 -19.60 -34.73 -18.85
CA ALA A 17 -19.31 -34.01 -17.64
C ALA A 17 -18.91 -32.59 -18.06
N THR A 18 -19.88 -31.67 -18.03
CA THR A 18 -19.59 -30.24 -17.95
C THR A 18 -18.84 -30.04 -16.64
N THR A 19 -17.51 -30.05 -16.73
CA THR A 19 -16.67 -29.41 -15.73
C THR A 19 -17.10 -27.95 -15.72
N GLY A 20 -17.95 -27.59 -14.78
CA GLY A 20 -18.12 -26.20 -14.39
C GLY A 20 -16.76 -25.74 -13.91
N THR A 21 -16.01 -25.09 -14.79
CA THR A 21 -14.87 -24.28 -14.37
C THR A 21 -15.48 -23.18 -13.52
N ASP A 22 -15.34 -23.28 -12.21
CA ASP A 22 -15.46 -22.14 -11.30
C ASP A 22 -14.42 -21.11 -11.78
N SER A 23 -14.82 -20.26 -12.73
CA SER A 23 -13.92 -19.32 -13.39
C SER A 23 -13.80 -18.06 -12.53
N SER A 24 -13.21 -18.19 -11.34
CA SER A 24 -12.67 -17.01 -10.63
C SER A 24 -11.43 -16.46 -11.35
N ASP A 25 -10.84 -17.29 -12.21
CA ASP A 25 -9.55 -17.10 -12.83
C ASP A 25 -9.68 -17.20 -14.35
N ALA A 26 -9.35 -16.13 -15.07
CA ALA A 26 -9.38 -16.15 -16.53
C ALA A 26 -8.23 -15.35 -17.16
N ASN A 27 -7.79 -15.80 -18.32
CA ASN A 27 -6.71 -15.15 -19.06
C ASN A 27 -7.17 -13.79 -19.61
N ALA A 28 -6.27 -12.82 -19.58
CA ALA A 28 -6.48 -11.49 -20.13
C ALA A 28 -5.22 -10.98 -20.84
N LYS A 29 -5.42 -10.03 -21.74
CA LYS A 29 -4.32 -9.28 -22.37
C LYS A 29 -4.27 -7.87 -21.80
N VAL A 30 -3.11 -7.43 -21.34
CA VAL A 30 -2.93 -6.03 -20.91
C VAL A 30 -2.95 -5.12 -22.13
N VAL A 31 -3.85 -4.14 -22.13
CA VAL A 31 -4.02 -3.15 -23.21
C VAL A 31 -3.27 -1.87 -22.86
N LYS A 32 -3.33 -1.44 -21.60
CA LYS A 32 -2.69 -0.22 -21.13
C LYS A 32 -2.44 -0.30 -19.62
N VAL A 33 -1.27 0.14 -19.19
CA VAL A 33 -1.02 0.45 -17.77
C VAL A 33 -1.32 1.94 -17.54
N VAL A 34 -2.27 2.23 -16.66
CA VAL A 34 -2.70 3.61 -16.35
C VAL A 34 -1.73 4.22 -15.34
N ASP A 35 -1.55 3.54 -14.22
CA ASP A 35 -0.61 3.87 -13.13
C ASP A 35 -0.11 2.57 -12.45
N GLY A 36 0.45 2.66 -11.24
CA GLY A 36 1.03 1.52 -10.53
C GLY A 36 0.04 0.41 -10.14
N ASP A 37 -1.24 0.74 -9.93
CA ASP A 37 -2.27 -0.20 -9.46
C ASP A 37 -3.56 -0.22 -10.28
N THR A 38 -3.57 0.49 -11.42
CA THR A 38 -4.68 0.55 -12.35
C THR A 38 -4.21 0.21 -13.76
N LEU A 39 -4.89 -0.74 -14.41
CA LEU A 39 -4.63 -1.13 -15.80
C LEU A 39 -5.92 -1.40 -16.57
N ASP A 40 -5.83 -1.27 -17.89
CA ASP A 40 -6.87 -1.70 -18.82
C ASP A 40 -6.47 -3.03 -19.46
N VAL A 41 -7.39 -3.98 -19.48
CA VAL A 41 -7.20 -5.30 -20.08
C VAL A 41 -8.30 -5.60 -21.09
N GLU A 42 -8.00 -6.53 -22.00
CA GLU A 42 -9.01 -7.26 -22.75
C GLU A 42 -9.29 -8.58 -22.00
N PHE A 43 -10.48 -8.68 -21.44
CA PHE A 43 -10.92 -9.76 -20.56
C PHE A 43 -12.33 -10.20 -20.98
N ASN A 44 -12.54 -11.50 -21.19
CA ASN A 44 -13.82 -12.07 -21.66
C ASN A 44 -14.38 -11.34 -22.90
N GLY A 45 -13.50 -10.96 -23.84
CA GLY A 45 -13.86 -10.26 -25.08
C GLY A 45 -14.28 -8.80 -24.91
N LYS A 46 -14.06 -8.20 -23.73
CA LYS A 46 -14.37 -6.79 -23.45
C LYS A 46 -13.14 -6.05 -22.92
N LYS A 47 -13.09 -4.74 -23.17
CA LYS A 47 -12.13 -3.87 -22.51
C LYS A 47 -12.63 -3.55 -21.10
N GLU A 48 -11.84 -3.87 -20.09
CA GLU A 48 -12.15 -3.67 -18.68
C GLU A 48 -11.04 -2.89 -18.01
N ARG A 49 -11.40 -1.98 -17.09
CA ARG A 49 -10.45 -1.32 -16.20
C ARG A 49 -10.38 -2.08 -14.88
N ILE A 50 -9.18 -2.48 -14.51
CA ILE A 50 -8.89 -3.16 -13.26
C ILE A 50 -8.30 -2.17 -12.26
N ARG A 51 -8.80 -2.23 -11.02
CA ARG A 51 -8.11 -1.70 -9.84
C ARG A 51 -7.60 -2.89 -9.03
N LEU A 52 -6.29 -2.92 -8.80
CA LEU A 52 -5.68 -4.02 -8.05
C LEU A 52 -6.24 -4.09 -6.63
N LEU A 53 -6.59 -5.29 -6.19
CA LEU A 53 -7.06 -5.54 -4.84
C LEU A 53 -5.92 -5.42 -3.81
N LEU A 54 -6.28 -4.92 -2.63
CA LEU A 54 -5.47 -4.87 -1.42
C LEU A 54 -4.16 -4.07 -1.48
N VAL A 55 -3.86 -3.39 -2.59
CA VAL A 55 -2.65 -2.57 -2.76
C VAL A 55 -2.98 -1.15 -3.17
N ASP A 56 -2.15 -0.20 -2.79
CA ASP A 56 -2.27 1.22 -3.13
C ASP A 56 -0.89 1.78 -3.45
N THR A 57 -0.76 2.39 -4.62
CA THR A 57 0.47 3.00 -5.12
C THR A 57 0.35 4.52 -5.07
N PRO A 58 1.48 5.26 -4.92
CA PRO A 58 1.43 6.72 -4.95
C PRO A 58 0.89 7.25 -6.28
N GLU A 59 0.09 8.31 -6.20
CA GLU A 59 -0.65 8.87 -7.33
C GLU A 59 0.29 9.59 -8.32
N THR A 60 0.01 9.45 -9.63
CA THR A 60 0.82 10.03 -10.71
C THR A 60 0.05 10.84 -11.73
N VAL A 61 -1.27 10.65 -11.83
CA VAL A 61 -2.08 11.15 -12.95
C VAL A 61 -3.25 12.03 -12.51
N HIS A 62 -3.39 12.31 -11.22
CA HIS A 62 -4.47 13.15 -10.72
C HIS A 62 -4.31 14.62 -11.16
N PRO A 63 -5.28 15.21 -11.91
CA PRO A 63 -5.10 16.53 -12.56
C PRO A 63 -4.79 17.70 -11.62
N SER A 64 -5.22 17.60 -10.37
CA SER A 64 -5.09 18.67 -9.37
C SER A 64 -4.11 18.35 -8.24
N LYS A 65 -3.36 17.24 -8.31
CA LYS A 65 -2.37 16.89 -7.29
C LYS A 65 -0.97 16.85 -7.91
N PRO A 66 0.08 17.18 -7.13
CA PRO A 66 1.44 16.90 -7.56
C PRO A 66 1.64 15.39 -7.74
N VAL A 67 2.62 15.02 -8.55
CA VAL A 67 3.09 13.64 -8.65
C VAL A 67 3.69 13.26 -7.30
N GLU A 68 3.17 12.20 -6.69
CA GLU A 68 3.63 11.71 -5.39
C GLU A 68 4.95 10.91 -5.57
N PRO A 69 5.89 10.96 -4.61
CA PRO A 69 7.13 10.17 -4.67
C PRO A 69 6.88 8.68 -4.85
N PHE A 70 7.75 8.00 -5.60
CA PHE A 70 7.62 6.59 -5.96
C PHE A 70 6.42 6.24 -6.85
N GLY A 71 5.52 7.19 -7.14
CA GLY A 71 4.43 6.99 -8.10
C GLY A 71 4.96 6.69 -9.51
N PRO A 72 5.88 7.52 -10.06
CA PRO A 72 6.49 7.24 -11.36
C PRO A 72 7.21 5.90 -11.41
N GLU A 73 7.89 5.53 -10.34
CA GLU A 73 8.59 4.26 -10.18
C GLU A 73 7.62 3.07 -10.16
N ALA A 74 6.51 3.17 -9.41
CA ALA A 74 5.44 2.17 -9.41
C ALA A 74 4.81 2.01 -10.80
N SER A 75 4.51 3.13 -11.47
CA SER A 75 3.97 3.14 -12.83
C SER A 75 4.95 2.55 -13.86
N ALA A 76 6.24 2.86 -13.73
CA ALA A 76 7.28 2.31 -14.60
C ALA A 76 7.48 0.82 -14.36
N PHE A 77 7.44 0.37 -13.11
CA PHE A 77 7.49 -1.04 -12.75
C PHE A 77 6.31 -1.81 -13.32
N ALA A 78 5.09 -1.27 -13.18
CA ALA A 78 3.89 -1.86 -13.78
C ALA A 78 4.00 -1.95 -15.30
N LYS A 79 4.40 -0.87 -15.99
CA LYS A 79 4.61 -0.87 -17.45
C LYS A 79 5.63 -1.92 -17.87
N LYS A 80 6.79 -1.95 -17.21
CA LYS A 80 7.86 -2.92 -17.53
C LYS A 80 7.41 -4.37 -17.33
N THR A 81 6.60 -4.61 -16.31
CA THR A 81 6.24 -5.97 -15.88
C THR A 81 5.00 -6.51 -16.60
N LEU A 82 4.06 -5.65 -16.97
CA LEU A 82 2.74 -6.05 -17.51
C LEU A 82 2.58 -5.84 -19.01
N THR A 83 3.35 -4.93 -19.63
CA THR A 83 3.21 -4.65 -21.06
C THR A 83 3.53 -5.90 -21.89
N ASP A 84 2.63 -6.23 -22.81
CA ASP A 84 2.71 -7.40 -23.70
C ASP A 84 2.81 -8.76 -23.00
N GLN A 85 2.55 -8.82 -21.68
CA GLN A 85 2.50 -10.08 -20.96
C GLN A 85 1.09 -10.69 -20.97
N PRO A 86 0.95 -12.01 -21.18
CA PRO A 86 -0.28 -12.70 -20.85
C PRO A 86 -0.44 -12.71 -19.33
N VAL A 87 -1.62 -12.30 -18.87
CA VAL A 87 -1.91 -12.28 -17.44
C VAL A 87 -3.14 -13.12 -17.14
N ARG A 88 -3.21 -13.67 -15.93
CA ARG A 88 -4.44 -14.27 -15.39
C ARG A 88 -5.04 -13.29 -14.38
N VAL A 89 -6.31 -12.97 -14.59
CA VAL A 89 -7.12 -12.13 -13.71
C VAL A 89 -7.82 -13.06 -12.73
N GLU A 90 -7.58 -12.85 -11.44
CA GLU A 90 -8.26 -13.55 -10.36
C GLU A 90 -9.16 -12.57 -9.60
N LEU A 91 -10.45 -12.87 -9.57
CA LEU A 91 -11.44 -12.09 -8.83
C LEU A 91 -11.55 -12.56 -7.38
N ASP A 92 -12.09 -11.68 -6.53
CA ASP A 92 -12.50 -12.01 -5.17
C ASP A 92 -14.04 -11.96 -5.09
N VAL A 93 -14.62 -12.14 -3.90
CA VAL A 93 -16.07 -12.27 -3.70
C VAL A 93 -16.88 -11.11 -4.31
N SER A 94 -16.40 -9.88 -4.19
CA SER A 94 -16.98 -8.71 -4.85
C SER A 94 -16.13 -8.30 -6.06
N GLU A 95 -16.70 -8.45 -7.25
CA GLU A 95 -15.95 -8.27 -8.49
C GLU A 95 -15.72 -6.80 -8.88
N ARG A 96 -16.53 -5.86 -8.41
CA ARG A 96 -16.48 -4.46 -8.86
C ARG A 96 -16.60 -3.45 -7.74
N ASP A 97 -15.96 -2.31 -7.94
CA ASP A 97 -16.16 -1.15 -7.08
C ASP A 97 -17.34 -0.27 -7.53
N LYS A 98 -17.65 0.76 -6.74
CA LYS A 98 -18.72 1.73 -7.03
C LYS A 98 -18.52 2.55 -8.31
N TYR A 99 -17.32 2.55 -8.88
CA TYR A 99 -17.00 3.23 -10.15
C TYR A 99 -17.08 2.28 -11.35
N GLY A 100 -17.43 1.00 -11.12
CA GLY A 100 -17.54 -0.02 -12.15
C GLY A 100 -16.22 -0.66 -12.55
N ARG A 101 -15.10 -0.35 -11.87
CA ARG A 101 -13.81 -0.99 -12.13
C ARG A 101 -13.85 -2.42 -11.60
N LEU A 102 -13.23 -3.33 -12.35
CA LEU A 102 -13.04 -4.71 -11.92
C LEU A 102 -11.99 -4.74 -10.79
N LEU A 103 -12.26 -5.48 -9.73
CA LEU A 103 -11.40 -5.67 -8.58
C LEU A 103 -10.73 -7.04 -8.71
N ALA A 104 -9.40 -7.04 -8.86
CA ALA A 104 -8.69 -8.27 -9.15
C ALA A 104 -7.27 -8.33 -8.58
N TYR A 105 -6.79 -9.56 -8.44
CA TYR A 105 -5.38 -9.89 -8.37
C TYR A 105 -4.88 -10.25 -9.77
N ILE A 106 -3.64 -9.87 -10.10
CA ILE A 106 -3.07 -10.11 -11.42
C ILE A 106 -1.89 -11.07 -11.30
N TRP A 107 -1.93 -12.13 -12.09
CA TRP A 107 -0.91 -13.17 -12.10
C TRP A 107 -0.14 -13.20 -13.41
N ILE A 108 1.17 -13.39 -13.31
CA ILE A 108 2.10 -13.57 -14.42
C ILE A 108 2.81 -14.90 -14.19
N GLY A 109 2.32 -15.96 -14.85
CA GLY A 109 2.67 -17.33 -14.48
C GLY A 109 2.28 -17.58 -13.01
N ASP A 110 3.26 -17.97 -12.20
CA ASP A 110 3.06 -18.29 -10.77
C ASP A 110 3.30 -17.10 -9.83
N LYS A 111 3.61 -15.91 -10.37
CA LYS A 111 3.86 -14.70 -9.57
C LYS A 111 2.67 -13.76 -9.60
N MET A 112 2.29 -13.25 -8.43
CA MET A 112 1.24 -12.24 -8.33
C MET A 112 1.84 -10.83 -8.38
N PHE A 113 1.39 -10.02 -9.33
CA PHE A 113 1.90 -8.66 -9.52
C PHE A 113 1.63 -7.75 -8.31
N ASN A 114 0.51 -7.94 -7.61
CA ASN A 114 0.19 -7.22 -6.36
C ASN A 114 1.28 -7.43 -5.30
N GLU A 115 1.78 -8.65 -5.16
CA GLU A 115 2.87 -8.99 -4.23
C GLU A 115 4.18 -8.35 -4.67
N MET A 116 4.49 -8.42 -5.95
CA MET A 116 5.70 -7.82 -6.51
C MET A 116 5.77 -6.31 -6.22
N LEU A 117 4.65 -5.59 -6.28
CA LEU A 117 4.59 -4.17 -5.87
C LEU A 117 4.97 -3.97 -4.40
N LEU A 118 4.42 -4.81 -3.51
CA LEU A 118 4.71 -4.76 -2.07
C LEU A 118 6.17 -5.14 -1.77
N GLU A 119 6.70 -6.16 -2.42
CA GLU A 119 8.09 -6.63 -2.30
C GLU A 119 9.10 -5.55 -2.66
N GLN A 120 8.79 -4.74 -3.68
CA GLN A 120 9.65 -3.62 -4.10
C GLN A 120 9.44 -2.35 -3.27
N GLY A 121 8.50 -2.35 -2.30
CA GLY A 121 8.12 -1.15 -1.56
C GLY A 121 7.50 -0.07 -2.44
N LEU A 122 6.82 -0.44 -3.52
CA LEU A 122 6.16 0.48 -4.46
C LEU A 122 4.67 0.64 -4.18
N ALA A 123 4.11 -0.19 -3.30
CA ALA A 123 2.74 -0.09 -2.82
C ALA A 123 2.67 -0.34 -1.32
N ARG A 124 1.57 0.11 -0.72
CA ARG A 124 1.14 -0.28 0.63
C ARG A 124 -0.08 -1.20 0.56
N VAL A 125 -0.31 -1.97 1.61
CA VAL A 125 -1.57 -2.69 1.83
C VAL A 125 -2.65 -1.68 2.17
N ALA A 126 -3.74 -1.70 1.41
CA ALA A 126 -4.84 -0.74 1.54
C ALA A 126 -6.18 -1.35 1.13
N TYR A 127 -7.26 -0.61 1.36
CA TYR A 127 -8.62 -1.01 0.95
C TYR A 127 -9.06 -2.40 1.43
N VAL A 128 -8.63 -2.76 2.63
CA VAL A 128 -9.01 -4.03 3.28
C VAL A 128 -10.46 -3.94 3.74
N TYR A 129 -11.38 -4.33 2.86
CA TYR A 129 -12.82 -4.33 3.13
C TYR A 129 -13.40 -5.72 2.84
N PRO A 130 -14.02 -6.39 3.82
CA PRO A 130 -14.78 -7.60 3.56
C PRO A 130 -15.85 -7.36 2.47
N PRO A 131 -16.10 -8.33 1.60
CA PRO A 131 -15.58 -9.70 1.64
C PRO A 131 -14.20 -9.90 0.94
N ASN A 132 -13.64 -8.86 0.30
CA ASN A 132 -12.42 -8.98 -0.49
C ASN A 132 -11.16 -8.89 0.38
N VAL A 133 -10.80 -10.00 1.02
CA VAL A 133 -9.67 -10.06 1.96
C VAL A 133 -8.78 -11.29 1.76
N LYS A 134 -8.91 -11.99 0.62
CA LYS A 134 -8.29 -13.31 0.37
C LYS A 134 -6.80 -13.39 0.70
N TYR A 135 -6.01 -12.38 0.35
CA TYR A 135 -4.55 -12.37 0.53
C TYR A 135 -4.03 -11.36 1.59
N VAL A 136 -4.90 -10.81 2.44
CA VAL A 136 -4.52 -9.69 3.32
C VAL A 136 -3.36 -10.03 4.26
N ASP A 137 -3.37 -11.21 4.87
CA ASP A 137 -2.34 -11.59 5.85
C ASP A 137 -0.99 -11.82 5.17
N GLN A 138 -0.99 -12.46 4.00
CA GLN A 138 0.20 -12.63 3.17
C GLN A 138 0.79 -11.27 2.75
N PHE A 139 -0.06 -10.34 2.28
CA PHE A 139 0.37 -9.02 1.85
C PHE A 139 0.95 -8.19 3.00
N ARG A 140 0.38 -8.30 4.21
CA ARG A 140 0.92 -7.64 5.41
C ARG A 140 2.31 -8.14 5.78
N GLU A 141 2.56 -9.44 5.68
CA GLU A 141 3.89 -9.99 5.93
C GLU A 141 4.93 -9.56 4.87
N ILE A 142 4.53 -9.48 3.60
CA ILE A 142 5.40 -8.95 2.54
C ILE A 142 5.71 -7.47 2.80
N GLN A 143 4.70 -6.66 3.09
CA GLN A 143 4.88 -5.24 3.41
C GLN A 143 5.81 -5.06 4.61
N LYS A 144 5.64 -5.85 5.68
CA LYS A 144 6.49 -5.78 6.87
C LYS A 144 7.96 -6.00 6.53
N LYS A 145 8.28 -6.93 5.62
CA LYS A 145 9.65 -7.14 5.14
C LYS A 145 10.17 -5.93 4.35
N ALA A 146 9.35 -5.35 3.48
CA ALA A 146 9.72 -4.15 2.72
C ALA A 146 9.93 -2.93 3.63
N GLN A 147 9.13 -2.80 4.69
CA GLN A 147 9.28 -1.79 5.74
C GLN A 147 10.61 -1.93 6.49
N GLN A 148 10.93 -3.15 6.94
CA GLN A 148 12.18 -3.43 7.66
C GLN A 148 13.43 -3.21 6.80
N ALA A 149 13.30 -3.37 5.48
CA ALA A 149 14.36 -3.12 4.52
C ALA A 149 14.36 -1.68 3.97
N GLU A 150 13.48 -0.81 4.47
CA GLU A 150 13.35 0.60 4.06
C GLU A 150 13.23 0.78 2.52
N LEU A 151 12.50 -0.12 1.86
CA LEU A 151 12.36 -0.11 0.40
C LEU A 151 11.33 0.91 -0.08
N GLY A 152 11.65 1.62 -1.17
CA GLY A 152 10.72 2.50 -1.89
C GLY A 152 10.02 3.49 -0.96
N ILE A 153 8.69 3.44 -0.91
CA ILE A 153 7.84 4.31 -0.09
C ILE A 153 8.19 4.27 1.42
N TRP A 154 8.86 3.21 1.89
CA TRP A 154 9.28 3.03 3.27
C TRP A 154 10.64 3.69 3.60
N SER A 155 11.38 4.16 2.59
CA SER A 155 12.65 4.88 2.77
C SER A 155 12.47 6.32 3.27
N ILE A 156 11.25 6.86 3.17
CA ILE A 156 10.90 8.19 3.66
C ILE A 156 10.05 8.03 4.92
N GLU A 157 10.58 8.48 6.04
CA GLU A 157 9.88 8.42 7.32
C GLU A 157 8.52 9.13 7.24
N ASN A 158 7.47 8.47 7.74
CA ASN A 158 6.09 8.98 7.75
C ASN A 158 5.48 9.31 6.37
N TYR A 159 6.07 8.86 5.27
CA TYR A 159 5.51 9.06 3.93
C TYR A 159 4.33 8.11 3.67
N ALA A 160 4.54 6.79 3.76
CA ALA A 160 3.46 5.80 3.64
C ALA A 160 2.83 5.50 5.01
N THR A 161 1.51 5.65 5.10
CA THR A 161 0.74 5.47 6.35
C THR A 161 -0.48 4.56 6.16
N ASP A 162 -1.17 4.23 7.25
CA ASP A 162 -2.46 3.54 7.21
C ASP A 162 -3.53 4.32 6.44
N LYS A 163 -3.40 5.66 6.39
CA LYS A 163 -4.35 6.57 5.74
C LYS A 163 -4.01 6.93 4.29
N GLY A 164 -2.85 6.52 3.77
CA GLY A 164 -2.38 6.91 2.45
C GLY A 164 -0.96 7.47 2.47
N PHE A 165 -0.64 8.29 1.47
CA PHE A 165 0.65 8.94 1.31
C PHE A 165 0.62 10.38 1.86
N ASN A 166 1.68 10.77 2.57
CA ASN A 166 1.83 12.07 3.19
C ASN A 166 2.90 12.91 2.48
N ASP A 167 2.48 13.73 1.52
CA ASP A 167 3.37 14.58 0.72
C ASP A 167 4.19 15.58 1.56
N SER A 168 3.72 15.91 2.78
CA SER A 168 4.46 16.81 3.68
C SER A 168 5.74 16.16 4.21
N ALA A 169 5.79 14.82 4.29
CA ALA A 169 7.00 14.08 4.71
C ALA A 169 8.16 14.27 3.73
N VAL A 170 7.85 14.50 2.45
CA VAL A 170 8.79 14.67 1.34
C VAL A 170 9.40 16.07 1.32
N SER A 171 8.65 17.04 1.85
CA SER A 171 9.00 18.47 1.86
C SER A 171 9.98 18.82 2.99
N THR A 172 10.29 17.87 3.87
CA THR A 172 11.32 18.05 4.89
C THR A 172 12.65 17.65 4.24
N PRO A 173 13.60 18.57 4.03
CA PRO A 173 14.87 18.20 3.44
C PRO A 173 15.53 17.15 4.33
N ALA A 174 15.69 15.95 3.78
CA ALA A 174 16.55 14.93 4.34
C ALA A 174 17.88 15.61 4.70
N SER A 175 18.22 15.59 5.99
CA SER A 175 19.57 15.83 6.48
C SER A 175 20.50 14.81 5.81
N LYS A 176 20.94 15.12 4.59
CA LYS A 176 22.06 14.44 3.96
C LYS A 176 23.28 14.85 4.77
N SER A 177 23.77 13.87 5.52
CA SER A 177 25.18 13.70 5.85
C SER A 177 26.07 14.24 4.71
N GLN A 178 26.62 15.43 4.91
CA GLN A 178 27.81 15.88 4.19
C GLN A 178 28.81 16.41 5.20
N ASN A 179 29.78 15.54 5.45
CA ASN A 179 31.08 15.86 5.99
C ASN A 179 31.79 16.87 5.06
N LYS A 180 31.79 18.16 5.43
CA LYS A 180 32.84 19.13 5.06
C LYS A 180 33.13 20.01 6.26
N ASN A 181 34.20 19.66 6.97
CA ASN A 181 34.92 20.57 7.84
C ASN A 181 35.48 21.72 6.97
N PRO A 182 35.46 22.99 7.44
CA PRO A 182 36.62 23.44 8.18
C PRO A 182 36.30 24.35 9.37
N LYS A 183 36.85 23.93 10.53
CA LYS A 183 37.52 24.73 11.56
C LYS A 183 36.63 25.65 12.43
N GLN A 184 36.28 25.08 13.60
CA GLN A 184 36.14 25.67 14.94
C GLN A 184 36.61 27.13 15.14
N PRO A 185 36.02 27.91 16.08
CA PRO A 185 36.15 27.56 17.51
C PRO A 185 34.94 27.82 18.44
N SER A 186 34.78 26.90 19.41
CA SER A 186 34.35 27.14 20.81
C SER A 186 32.85 27.48 21.05
N THR A 187 32.12 26.96 22.03
CA THR A 187 32.35 26.21 23.27
C THR A 187 31.07 25.43 23.61
N SER A 188 31.16 24.11 23.79
CA SER A 188 30.08 23.28 24.34
C SER A 188 29.91 23.50 25.84
N PRO A 189 28.69 23.32 26.36
CA PRO A 189 28.48 22.53 27.56
C PRO A 189 27.87 21.16 27.18
N SER A 190 28.38 20.14 27.87
CA SER A 190 28.29 18.70 27.64
C SER A 190 26.90 18.10 27.39
N LYS A 191 26.88 17.12 26.48
CA LYS A 191 25.95 15.98 26.47
C LYS A 191 25.95 15.28 27.84
N ASP A 192 24.76 15.04 28.37
CA ASP A 192 24.48 13.89 29.23
C ASP A 192 23.63 12.91 28.40
N SER A 193 24.25 11.81 27.98
CA SER A 193 23.74 10.82 27.04
C SER A 193 22.89 9.72 27.69
N SER A 194 22.12 10.07 28.72
CA SER A 194 21.29 9.13 29.48
C SER A 194 19.80 9.50 29.56
N LYS A 195 19.44 10.72 29.20
CA LYS A 195 18.05 11.18 29.31
C LYS A 195 17.28 10.80 28.04
N LYS A 196 16.30 9.91 28.16
CA LYS A 196 15.23 9.77 27.15
C LYS A 196 14.35 11.03 27.19
N PRO A 197 13.82 11.49 26.05
CA PRO A 197 12.89 12.62 26.07
C PRO A 197 11.63 12.21 26.84
N THR A 198 11.20 13.06 27.77
CA THR A 198 10.07 12.79 28.67
C THR A 198 8.93 13.79 28.53
N ILE A 199 9.05 14.79 27.65
CA ILE A 199 7.99 15.77 27.45
C ILE A 199 7.17 15.35 26.23
N LYS A 200 5.89 15.04 26.42
CA LYS A 200 4.98 14.57 25.35
C LYS A 200 4.25 15.76 24.73
N GLY A 201 4.52 16.09 23.48
CA GLY A 201 3.77 17.05 22.67
C GLY A 201 2.67 16.36 21.87
N ASN A 202 1.47 16.94 21.82
CA ASN A 202 0.37 16.53 20.95
C ASN A 202 -0.39 17.72 20.40
N ILE A 203 -1.19 17.49 19.36
CA ILE A 203 -2.02 18.51 18.70
C ILE A 203 -3.49 18.12 18.87
N ASN A 204 -4.27 18.97 19.54
CA ASN A 204 -5.68 18.68 19.74
C ASN A 204 -6.51 18.91 18.45
N ARG A 205 -7.80 18.53 18.47
CA ARG A 205 -8.71 18.70 17.32
C ARG A 205 -8.87 20.15 16.84
N LYS A 206 -8.48 21.15 17.64
CA LYS A 206 -8.50 22.58 17.28
C LYS A 206 -7.14 23.07 16.72
N GLY A 207 -6.17 22.17 16.56
CA GLY A 207 -4.83 22.50 16.08
C GLY A 207 -3.92 23.10 17.16
N GLU A 208 -4.30 23.07 18.44
CA GLU A 208 -3.46 23.64 19.50
C GLU A 208 -2.35 22.64 19.87
N LYS A 209 -1.10 23.12 19.80
CA LYS A 209 0.10 22.39 20.25
C LYS A 209 0.19 22.45 21.78
N ILE A 210 0.08 21.29 22.43
CA ILE A 210 0.11 21.17 23.89
C ILE A 210 1.22 20.20 24.30
N TYR A 211 2.06 20.59 25.25
CA TYR A 211 3.04 19.66 25.84
C TYR A 211 2.65 19.24 27.26
N HIS A 212 2.99 18.00 27.59
CA HIS A 212 2.71 17.36 28.86
C HIS A 212 4.01 16.92 29.53
N VAL A 213 4.14 17.24 30.81
CA VAL A 213 5.29 16.90 31.67
C VAL A 213 4.98 15.69 32.54
N PRO A 214 5.97 14.85 32.90
CA PRO A 214 5.76 13.74 33.84
C PRO A 214 5.10 14.20 35.14
N GLY A 215 4.09 13.47 35.61
CA GLY A 215 3.30 13.83 36.81
C GLY A 215 2.17 14.84 36.55
N GLY A 216 1.98 15.33 35.32
CA GLY A 216 0.82 16.14 34.94
C GLY A 216 -0.46 15.31 34.74
N ALA A 217 -1.64 15.95 34.90
CA ALA A 217 -2.94 15.27 34.93
C ALA A 217 -3.25 14.40 33.70
N SER A 218 -2.78 14.78 32.51
CA SER A 218 -2.99 14.02 31.26
C SER A 218 -1.74 13.31 30.73
N TYR A 219 -0.63 13.29 31.50
CA TYR A 219 0.65 12.81 30.97
C TYR A 219 0.63 11.33 30.56
N GLU A 220 0.03 10.45 31.36
CA GLU A 220 -0.02 9.01 31.07
C GLU A 220 -0.98 8.67 29.92
N SER A 221 -2.08 9.43 29.78
CA SER A 221 -3.09 9.19 28.75
C SER A 221 -2.80 9.88 27.40
N THR A 222 -1.86 10.84 27.36
CA THR A 222 -1.47 11.49 26.11
C THR A 222 -0.63 10.54 25.25
N LYS A 223 -1.13 10.29 24.02
CA LYS A 223 -0.33 9.74 22.93
C LYS A 223 0.51 10.88 22.33
N ALA A 224 1.82 10.81 22.51
CA ALA A 224 2.73 11.83 21.99
C ALA A 224 2.80 11.77 20.46
N GLU A 225 2.72 12.94 19.84
CA GLU A 225 3.04 13.17 18.43
C GLU A 225 4.49 13.68 18.29
N GLU A 226 5.02 14.35 19.32
CA GLU A 226 6.40 14.83 19.39
C GLU A 226 6.96 14.65 20.81
N MET A 227 8.26 14.37 20.95
CA MET A 227 8.91 14.16 22.25
C MET A 227 10.06 15.15 22.44
N PHE A 228 10.06 15.88 23.56
CA PHE A 228 11.12 16.85 23.89
C PHE A 228 11.90 16.43 25.14
N TYR A 229 13.17 16.86 25.22
CA TYR A 229 14.01 16.62 26.39
C TYR A 229 13.77 17.67 27.48
N THR A 230 13.30 18.86 27.12
CA THR A 230 12.97 19.94 28.07
C THR A 230 11.68 20.67 27.71
N GLU A 231 11.06 21.35 28.68
CA GLU A 231 9.90 22.21 28.44
C GLU A 231 10.24 23.39 27.51
N ALA A 232 11.44 23.96 27.65
CA ALA A 232 11.92 25.05 26.81
C ALA A 232 12.04 24.66 25.32
N GLU A 233 12.41 23.40 25.03
CA GLU A 233 12.39 22.87 23.67
C GLU A 233 10.97 22.77 23.12
N ALA A 234 10.02 22.29 23.93
CA ALA A 234 8.61 22.21 23.54
C ALA A 234 8.02 23.61 23.27
N GLU A 235 8.33 24.59 24.13
CA GLU A 235 7.89 25.98 23.97
C GLU A 235 8.49 26.64 22.72
N LYS A 236 9.78 26.41 22.46
CA LYS A 236 10.44 26.86 21.22
C LYS A 236 9.83 26.21 19.97
N ALA A 237 9.36 24.97 20.08
CA ALA A 237 8.61 24.27 19.03
C ALA A 237 7.14 24.74 18.89
N GLY A 238 6.72 25.72 19.69
CA GLY A 238 5.40 26.34 19.65
C GLY A 238 4.34 25.60 20.47
N TYR A 239 4.73 24.65 21.31
CA TYR A 239 3.82 23.99 22.23
C TYR A 239 3.64 24.83 23.50
N ARG A 240 2.39 25.00 23.93
CA ARG A 240 2.10 25.58 25.24
C ARG A 240 1.94 24.47 26.28
N LYS A 241 2.24 24.76 27.55
CA LYS A 241 2.05 23.80 28.65
C LYS A 241 0.58 23.40 28.76
N ALA A 242 0.32 22.11 29.02
CA ALA A 242 -1.00 21.65 29.41
C ALA A 242 -1.46 22.36 30.69
N LYS A 243 -2.69 22.89 30.68
CA LYS A 243 -3.30 23.45 31.90
C LYS A 243 -3.61 22.30 32.86
N ARG A 244 -3.46 22.58 34.16
CA ARG A 244 -3.88 21.65 35.23
C ARG A 244 -5.39 21.46 35.21
#